data_AF-A0A2W4M7Z2-F1
#
_entry.id   AF-A0A2W4M7Z2-F1
#
_cell.length_a   1.000
_cell.length_b   1.000
_cell.length_c   1.000
_cell.angle_alpha   90.00
_cell.angle_beta   90.00
_cell.angle_gamma   90.00
#
_symmetry.space_group_name_H-M   'P 1'
#
loop_
_entity.id
_entity.type
_entity.pdbx_description
1 polymer ?
#
loop_
_entity_poly.entity_id
_entity_poly.type
_entity_poly.pdbx_seq_one_letter_code
_entity_poly.pdbx_strand_id
1 'polypeptide(L)'
;VNAYCMPGGKIMVYTGLIDTLEATDAELAAVIGHEIAHALREHSRERVSRLYAQQLALTGIAMATGAGQNTMQLASQISQVTFTLPHSREQEAEADRIGLELMARAGYDPNAAITLWQKMAKLGGGSPEFLSTHPSSGSRIRDLEANIPRVLPLYQAASKP
;
A
#
# COMPACT_ATOMS: atom_id res chain seq x y z
N VAL A 1 -0.97 4.77 -13.31
CA VAL A 1 0.16 4.09 -12.63
C VAL A 1 -0.33 3.64 -11.26
N ASN A 2 -0.52 2.34 -11.05
CA ASN A 2 -1.10 1.78 -9.81
C ASN A 2 -0.80 0.28 -9.64
N ALA A 3 -0.93 -0.20 -8.40
CA ALA A 3 -1.03 -1.60 -8.04
C ALA A 3 -1.83 -1.71 -6.73
N TYR A 4 -2.49 -2.84 -6.49
CA TYR A 4 -3.13 -3.12 -5.21
C TYR A 4 -3.28 -4.62 -4.96
N CYS A 5 -3.35 -5.02 -3.69
CA CYS A 5 -3.74 -6.36 -3.29
C CYS A 5 -5.23 -6.48 -2.94
N MET A 6 -5.89 -7.48 -3.52
CA MET A 6 -7.27 -7.90 -3.21
C MET A 6 -7.32 -8.98 -2.12
N PRO A 7 -8.48 -9.20 -1.49
CA PRO A 7 -8.71 -10.34 -0.62
C PRO A 7 -8.29 -11.67 -1.28
N GLY A 8 -7.64 -12.53 -0.50
CA GLY A 8 -7.09 -13.80 -0.98
C GLY A 8 -5.72 -13.70 -1.67
N GLY A 9 -5.02 -12.56 -1.53
CA GLY A 9 -3.61 -12.41 -1.96
C GLY A 9 -3.43 -12.18 -3.46
N LYS A 10 -4.49 -11.77 -4.17
CA LYS A 10 -4.42 -11.48 -5.61
C LYS A 10 -3.91 -10.06 -5.82
N ILE A 11 -2.81 -9.91 -6.54
CA ILE A 11 -2.18 -8.61 -6.80
C ILE A 11 -2.53 -8.17 -8.22
N MET A 12 -3.05 -6.94 -8.34
CA MET A 12 -3.33 -6.29 -9.61
C MET A 12 -2.23 -5.27 -9.89
N VAL A 13 -1.63 -5.33 -11.08
CA VAL A 13 -0.55 -4.43 -11.52
C VAL A 13 -1.01 -3.72 -12.79
N TYR A 14 -1.02 -2.39 -12.80
CA TYR A 14 -1.47 -1.60 -13.95
C TYR A 14 -0.32 -1.41 -14.93
N THR A 15 -0.59 -1.56 -16.23
CA THR A 15 0.44 -1.44 -17.27
C THR A 15 1.13 -0.08 -17.30
N GLY A 16 0.50 0.98 -16.78
CA GLY A 16 1.15 2.29 -16.64
C GLY A 16 2.42 2.29 -15.78
N LEU A 17 2.63 1.29 -14.90
CA LEU A 17 3.94 1.11 -14.24
C LEU A 17 5.04 0.79 -15.24
N ILE A 18 4.72 0.08 -16.32
CA ILE A 18 5.64 -0.26 -17.40
C ILE A 18 5.63 0.86 -18.45
N ASP A 19 4.45 1.21 -18.97
CA ASP A 19 4.32 2.07 -20.15
C ASP A 19 4.52 3.55 -19.86
N THR A 20 4.34 4.00 -18.61
CA THR A 20 4.44 5.42 -18.22
C THR A 20 5.60 5.68 -17.27
N LEU A 21 5.76 4.82 -16.25
CA LEU A 21 6.83 4.97 -15.27
C LEU A 21 8.14 4.35 -15.75
N GLU A 22 8.10 3.53 -16.82
CA GLU A 22 9.24 2.75 -17.32
C GLU A 22 9.94 2.01 -16.17
N ALA A 23 9.14 1.34 -15.34
CA ALA A 23 9.63 0.63 -14.18
C ALA A 23 10.49 -0.56 -14.63
N THR A 24 11.69 -0.66 -14.05
CA THR A 24 12.54 -1.84 -14.17
C THR A 24 11.94 -3.02 -13.40
N ASP A 25 12.42 -4.24 -13.65
CA ASP A 25 11.99 -5.43 -12.90
C ASP A 25 12.19 -5.27 -11.38
N ALA A 26 13.28 -4.62 -10.95
CA ALA A 26 13.53 -4.35 -9.55
C ALA A 26 12.57 -3.30 -8.94
N GLU A 27 12.16 -2.31 -9.73
CA GLU A 27 11.15 -1.32 -9.32
C GLU A 27 9.75 -1.95 -9.26
N LEU A 28 9.42 -2.84 -10.20
CA LEU A 28 8.20 -3.66 -10.15
C LEU A 28 8.22 -4.60 -8.94
N ALA A 29 9.36 -5.23 -8.63
CA ALA A 29 9.51 -6.06 -7.45
C ALA A 29 9.30 -5.26 -6.15
N ALA A 30 9.71 -4.00 -6.10
CA ALA A 30 9.43 -3.12 -4.97
C ALA A 30 7.92 -2.88 -4.80
N VAL A 31 7.19 -2.57 -5.89
CA VAL A 31 5.72 -2.42 -5.85
C VAL A 31 5.04 -3.71 -5.43
N ILE A 32 5.41 -4.85 -6.02
CA ILE A 32 4.79 -6.14 -5.73
C ILE A 32 5.10 -6.57 -4.30
N GLY A 33 6.33 -6.41 -3.84
CA GLY A 33 6.72 -6.70 -2.45
C GLY A 33 5.92 -5.88 -1.44
N HIS A 34 5.67 -4.60 -1.74
CA HIS A 34 4.80 -3.72 -0.95
C HIS A 34 3.36 -4.25 -0.88
N GLU A 35 2.78 -4.65 -2.02
CA GLU A 35 1.42 -5.20 -2.05
C GLU A 35 1.30 -6.57 -1.34
N ILE A 36 2.33 -7.42 -1.46
CA ILE A 36 2.41 -8.67 -0.67
C ILE A 36 2.43 -8.34 0.82
N ALA A 37 3.17 -7.30 1.25
CA ALA A 37 3.23 -6.91 2.65
C ALA A 37 1.86 -6.45 3.18
N HIS A 38 1.11 -5.67 2.40
CA HIS A 38 -0.29 -5.33 2.74
C HIS A 38 -1.17 -6.56 2.92
N ALA A 39 -1.00 -7.57 2.06
CA ALA A 39 -1.72 -8.83 2.14
C ALA A 39 -1.37 -9.61 3.41
N LEU A 40 -0.07 -9.78 3.67
CA LEU A 40 0.45 -10.53 4.82
C LEU A 40 0.07 -9.89 6.16
N ARG A 41 -0.02 -8.56 6.21
CA ARG A 41 -0.45 -7.82 7.41
C ARG A 41 -1.95 -7.57 7.48
N GLU A 42 -2.70 -8.06 6.49
CA GLU A 42 -4.15 -7.92 6.40
C GLU A 42 -4.63 -6.47 6.57
N HIS A 43 -3.86 -5.48 6.08
CA HIS A 43 -4.13 -4.05 6.29
C HIS A 43 -5.52 -3.63 5.79
N SER A 44 -6.01 -4.24 4.70
CA SER A 44 -7.37 -4.01 4.18
C SER A 44 -8.43 -4.56 5.12
N ARG A 45 -8.22 -5.73 5.74
CA ARG A 45 -9.14 -6.31 6.72
C ARG A 45 -9.19 -5.48 7.99
N GLU A 46 -8.04 -4.99 8.47
CA GLU A 46 -7.96 -4.09 9.61
C GLU A 46 -8.78 -2.82 9.37
N ARG A 47 -8.67 -2.22 8.17
CA ARG A 47 -9.42 -1.02 7.80
C ARG A 47 -10.92 -1.26 7.80
N VAL A 48 -11.37 -2.33 7.15
CA VAL A 48 -12.79 -2.71 7.12
C VAL A 48 -13.32 -2.92 8.55
N SER A 49 -12.54 -3.58 9.41
CA SER A 49 -12.91 -3.79 10.81
C SER A 49 -13.02 -2.47 11.59
N ARG A 50 -12.09 -1.52 11.42
CA ARG A 50 -12.14 -0.21 12.09
C ARG A 50 -13.38 0.57 11.68
N LEU A 51 -13.74 0.56 10.41
CA LEU A 51 -14.92 1.27 9.92
C LEU A 51 -16.22 0.64 10.40
N TYR A 52 -16.28 -0.69 10.44
CA TYR A 52 -17.42 -1.39 11.02
C TYR A 52 -17.59 -1.02 12.51
N ALA A 53 -16.48 -0.98 13.27
CA ALA A 53 -16.51 -0.55 14.67
C ALA A 53 -16.95 0.92 14.83
N GLN A 54 -16.44 1.84 14.01
CA GLN A 54 -16.86 3.25 14.00
C GLN A 54 -18.34 3.39 13.69
N GLN A 55 -18.85 2.63 12.71
CA GLN A 55 -20.26 2.63 12.36
C GLN A 55 -21.13 2.12 13.52
N LEU A 56 -20.75 1.00 14.15
CA LEU A 56 -21.47 0.48 15.32
C LEU A 56 -21.50 1.51 16.47
N ALA A 57 -20.39 2.22 16.69
CA ALA A 57 -20.34 3.29 17.68
C ALA A 57 -21.31 4.44 17.34
N LEU A 58 -21.33 4.90 16.08
CA LEU A 58 -22.27 5.92 15.60
C LEU A 58 -23.72 5.45 15.71
N THR A 59 -23.99 4.17 15.45
CA THR A 59 -25.30 3.55 15.67
C THR A 59 -25.74 3.59 17.13
N GLY A 60 -24.85 3.22 18.06
CA GLY A 60 -25.14 3.29 19.49
C GLY A 60 -25.49 4.71 19.93
N ILE A 61 -24.74 5.71 19.44
CA ILE A 61 -25.01 7.13 19.72
C ILE A 61 -26.36 7.55 19.14
N ALA A 62 -26.65 7.22 17.88
CA ALA A 62 -27.90 7.57 17.22
C ALA A 62 -29.13 6.97 17.92
N MET A 63 -29.05 5.71 18.36
CA MET A 63 -30.12 5.10 19.17
C MET A 63 -30.29 5.77 20.53
N ALA A 64 -29.21 6.17 21.19
CA ALA A 64 -29.27 6.89 22.46
C ALA A 64 -29.83 8.32 22.31
N THR A 65 -29.66 8.95 21.15
CA THR A 65 -30.13 10.32 20.88
C THR A 65 -31.43 10.40 20.09
N GLY A 66 -31.99 9.26 19.65
CA GLY A 66 -33.23 9.18 18.88
C GLY A 66 -33.10 9.54 17.39
N ALA A 67 -31.88 9.62 16.85
CA ALA A 67 -31.64 9.85 15.43
C ALA A 67 -31.82 8.54 14.63
N GLY A 68 -32.72 8.51 13.64
CA GLY A 68 -32.99 7.32 12.82
C GLY A 68 -31.81 6.92 11.91
N GLN A 69 -31.69 5.63 11.58
CA GLN A 69 -30.59 5.09 10.76
C GLN A 69 -31.02 4.63 9.37
N ASN A 70 -30.24 4.99 8.36
CA ASN A 70 -30.41 4.54 6.97
C ASN A 70 -29.41 3.41 6.64
N THR A 71 -29.92 2.18 6.53
CA THR A 71 -29.15 0.96 6.28
C THR A 71 -28.57 0.84 4.86
N MET A 72 -29.08 1.60 3.89
CA MET A 72 -28.65 1.54 2.48
C MET A 72 -27.31 2.24 2.20
N GLN A 73 -26.83 3.10 3.11
CA GLN A 73 -25.49 3.71 3.04
C GLN A 73 -24.35 2.70 3.29
N LEU A 74 -24.64 1.57 3.94
CA LEU A 74 -23.62 0.64 4.44
C LEU A 74 -22.90 -0.11 3.31
N ALA A 75 -23.66 -0.60 2.32
CA ALA A 75 -23.10 -1.37 1.20
C ALA A 75 -22.23 -0.50 0.28
N SER A 76 -22.65 0.75 0.02
CA SER A 76 -21.88 1.69 -0.79
C SER A 76 -20.59 2.14 -0.10
N GLN A 77 -20.61 2.31 1.23
CA GLN A 77 -19.42 2.70 1.99
C GLN A 77 -18.38 1.58 2.01
N ILE A 78 -18.77 0.32 2.25
CA ILE A 78 -17.82 -0.82 2.30
C ILE A 78 -17.10 -1.00 0.95
N SER A 79 -17.79 -0.79 -0.17
CA SER A 79 -17.19 -0.87 -1.50
C SER A 79 -16.19 0.26 -1.77
N GLN A 80 -16.48 1.51 -1.38
CA GLN A 80 -15.51 2.61 -1.54
C GLN A 80 -14.29 2.40 -0.64
N VAL A 81 -14.50 1.98 0.60
CA VAL A 81 -13.46 1.82 1.62
C VAL A 81 -12.31 0.91 1.19
N THR A 82 -12.63 -0.17 0.46
CA THR A 82 -11.64 -1.19 0.07
C THR A 82 -10.71 -0.69 -1.03
N PHE A 83 -11.21 0.18 -1.92
CA PHE A 83 -10.49 0.56 -3.14
C PHE A 83 -10.07 2.04 -3.18
N THR A 84 -10.70 2.93 -2.40
CA THR A 84 -10.48 4.39 -2.53
C THR A 84 -9.98 5.08 -1.27
N LEU A 85 -10.00 4.42 -0.09
CA LEU A 85 -9.44 5.03 1.11
C LEU A 85 -7.93 4.82 1.19
N PRO A 86 -7.15 5.85 1.53
CA PRO A 86 -5.70 5.73 1.68
C PRO A 86 -5.31 4.84 2.88
N HIS A 87 -4.18 4.16 2.78
CA HIS A 87 -3.54 3.50 3.91
C HIS A 87 -3.04 4.49 4.97
N SER A 88 -3.00 4.03 6.23
CA SER A 88 -2.40 4.83 7.29
C SER A 88 -0.89 4.91 7.10
N ARG A 89 -0.25 5.95 7.66
CA ARG A 89 1.20 6.12 7.58
C ARG A 89 1.95 4.95 8.22
N GLU A 90 1.40 4.37 9.28
CA GLU A 90 1.98 3.20 9.95
C GLU A 90 1.88 1.95 9.06
N GLN A 91 0.72 1.69 8.45
CA GLN A 91 0.50 0.55 7.55
C GLN A 91 1.45 0.61 6.35
N GLU A 92 1.64 1.80 5.78
CA GLU A 92 2.55 2.02 4.67
C GLU A 92 4.02 1.83 5.07
N ALA A 93 4.44 2.38 6.21
CA ALA A 93 5.81 2.22 6.69
C ALA A 93 6.15 0.76 7.04
N GLU A 94 5.15 -0.01 7.50
CA GLU A 94 5.28 -1.44 7.69
C GLU A 94 5.38 -2.18 6.35
N ALA A 95 4.52 -1.84 5.39
CA ALA A 95 4.54 -2.42 4.05
C ALA A 95 5.87 -2.15 3.33
N ASP A 96 6.41 -0.93 3.41
CA ASP A 96 7.71 -0.54 2.86
C ASP A 96 8.85 -1.41 3.42
N ARG A 97 8.86 -1.64 4.74
CA ARG A 97 9.92 -2.45 5.40
C ARG A 97 9.86 -3.91 5.00
N ILE A 98 8.68 -4.51 5.02
CA ILE A 98 8.50 -5.92 4.67
C ILE A 98 8.72 -6.11 3.16
N GLY A 99 8.22 -5.19 2.34
CA GLY A 99 8.42 -5.18 0.90
C GLY A 99 9.89 -5.12 0.52
N LEU A 100 10.68 -4.25 1.17
CA LEU A 100 12.14 -4.20 1.01
C LEU A 100 12.81 -5.55 1.32
N GLU A 101 12.38 -6.22 2.39
CA GLU A 101 12.91 -7.54 2.75
C GLU A 101 12.53 -8.60 1.71
N LEU A 102 11.28 -8.61 1.27
CA LEU A 102 10.78 -9.55 0.27
C LEU A 102 11.52 -9.40 -1.06
N MET A 103 11.68 -8.18 -1.57
CA MET A 103 12.40 -7.96 -2.82
C MET A 103 13.89 -8.31 -2.70
N ALA A 104 14.52 -8.03 -1.55
CA ALA A 104 15.90 -8.40 -1.29
C ALA A 104 16.08 -9.92 -1.34
N ARG A 105 15.22 -10.66 -0.64
CA ARG A 105 15.23 -12.13 -0.63
C ARG A 105 14.94 -12.74 -2.00
N ALA A 106 14.16 -12.04 -2.83
CA ALA A 106 13.88 -12.43 -4.21
C ALA A 106 15.02 -12.08 -5.20
N GLY A 107 16.12 -11.49 -4.73
CA GLY A 107 17.29 -11.19 -5.56
C GLY A 107 17.21 -9.87 -6.32
N TYR A 108 16.27 -8.98 -5.98
CA TYR A 108 16.16 -7.63 -6.54
C TYR A 108 16.84 -6.59 -5.64
N ASP A 109 17.52 -5.60 -6.26
CA ASP A 109 18.25 -4.55 -5.54
C ASP A 109 17.28 -3.66 -4.73
N PRO A 110 17.39 -3.62 -3.39
CA PRO A 110 16.53 -2.80 -2.53
C PRO A 110 16.58 -1.30 -2.83
N ASN A 111 17.65 -0.79 -3.45
CA ASN A 111 17.74 0.61 -3.86
C ASN A 111 16.72 0.98 -4.93
N ALA A 112 16.20 0.01 -5.69
CA ALA A 112 15.17 0.26 -6.70
C ALA A 112 13.85 0.78 -6.09
N ALA A 113 13.58 0.52 -4.80
CA ALA A 113 12.44 1.13 -4.12
C ALA A 113 12.58 2.67 -4.07
N ILE A 114 13.79 3.20 -3.87
CA ILE A 114 14.04 4.64 -3.85
C ILE A 114 13.83 5.23 -5.25
N THR A 115 14.38 4.60 -6.29
CA THR A 115 14.28 5.11 -7.67
C THR A 115 12.83 5.11 -8.15
N LEU A 116 12.06 4.06 -7.81
CA LEU A 116 10.62 4.00 -8.04
C LEU A 116 9.91 5.22 -7.43
N TRP A 117 10.15 5.51 -6.14
CA TRP A 117 9.54 6.66 -5.47
C TRP A 117 9.92 8.00 -6.11
N GLN A 118 11.17 8.15 -6.52
CA GLN A 118 11.64 9.34 -7.23
C GLN A 118 10.96 9.47 -8.60
N LYS A 119 10.77 8.37 -9.35
CA LYS A 119 10.04 8.39 -10.63
C LYS A 119 8.58 8.77 -10.42
N MET A 120 7.90 8.19 -9.42
CA MET A 120 6.50 8.51 -9.12
C MET A 120 6.31 9.98 -8.73
N ALA A 121 7.27 10.56 -7.98
CA ALA A 121 7.24 11.97 -7.62
C ALA A 121 7.41 12.92 -8.82
N LYS A 122 8.09 12.47 -9.89
CA LYS A 122 8.33 13.27 -11.11
C LYS A 122 7.14 13.31 -12.06
N LEU A 123 6.17 12.40 -11.95
CA LEU A 123 4.95 12.35 -12.78
C LEU A 123 3.94 13.51 -12.50
N GLY A 124 4.39 14.68 -12.04
CA GLY A 124 3.54 15.78 -11.56
C GLY A 124 2.37 16.16 -12.49
N GLY A 125 1.29 16.70 -11.91
CA GLY A 125 0.04 17.07 -12.64
C GLY A 125 -1.25 16.48 -12.05
N GLY A 126 -1.13 15.81 -10.90
CA GLY A 126 -2.17 15.06 -10.21
C GLY A 126 -1.47 13.85 -9.59
N SER A 127 -1.70 13.57 -8.31
CA SER A 127 -1.09 12.39 -7.68
C SER A 127 -1.49 11.15 -8.48
N PRO A 128 -0.55 10.31 -8.98
CA PRO A 128 -0.88 9.02 -9.55
C PRO A 128 -1.86 8.27 -8.65
N GLU A 129 -2.73 7.45 -9.24
CA GLU A 129 -3.72 6.71 -8.47
C GLU A 129 -3.05 5.87 -7.35
N PHE A 130 -1.84 5.34 -7.61
CA PHE A 130 -0.99 4.73 -6.59
C PHE A 130 -0.74 5.64 -5.38
N LEU A 131 -0.37 6.90 -5.59
CA LEU A 131 -0.13 7.86 -4.51
C LEU A 131 -1.42 8.26 -3.77
N SER A 132 -2.58 8.03 -4.37
CA SER A 132 -3.88 8.31 -3.75
C SER A 132 -4.27 7.20 -2.77
N THR A 133 -3.98 5.94 -3.09
CA THR A 133 -4.21 4.79 -2.20
C THR A 133 -3.04 4.56 -1.23
N HIS A 134 -1.81 4.89 -1.64
CA HIS A 134 -0.56 4.74 -0.89
C HIS A 134 0.08 6.12 -0.62
N PRO A 135 -0.44 6.89 0.36
CA PRO A 135 -0.01 8.27 0.57
C PRO A 135 1.42 8.32 1.07
N SER A 136 2.32 8.88 0.26
CA SER A 136 3.71 9.13 0.67
C SER A 136 3.75 9.98 1.95
N SER A 137 4.45 9.51 2.97
CA SER A 137 4.91 10.42 4.02
C SER A 137 6.03 11.28 3.42
N GLY A 138 6.15 12.55 3.81
CA GLY A 138 7.33 13.35 3.45
C GLY A 138 8.67 12.79 3.96
N SER A 139 8.66 11.61 4.61
CA SER A 139 9.80 10.83 5.08
C SER A 139 10.03 9.52 4.35
N ARG A 140 9.16 9.07 3.42
CA ARG A 140 9.21 7.70 2.89
C ARG A 140 10.55 7.32 2.27
N ILE A 141 11.13 8.18 1.42
CA ILE A 141 12.48 7.94 0.87
C ILE A 141 13.53 7.81 1.98
N ARG A 142 13.48 8.69 2.99
CA ARG A 142 14.41 8.62 4.14
C ARG A 142 14.22 7.33 4.95
N ASP A 143 12.98 6.89 5.11
CA ASP A 143 12.66 5.65 5.81
C ASP A 143 13.17 4.44 5.03
N LEU A 144 13.03 4.42 3.70
CA LEU A 144 13.61 3.38 2.83
C LEU A 144 15.14 3.39 2.93
N GLU A 145 15.79 4.53 2.77
CA GLU A 145 17.25 4.71 2.91
C GLU A 145 17.76 4.16 4.24
N ALA A 146 17.04 4.42 5.33
CA ALA A 146 17.40 3.92 6.67
C ALA A 146 17.23 2.40 6.84
N ASN A 147 16.35 1.76 6.06
CA ASN A 147 16.09 0.32 6.15
C ASN A 147 16.90 -0.52 5.15
N ILE A 148 17.37 0.05 4.03
CA ILE A 148 18.18 -0.66 3.03
C ILE A 148 19.38 -1.40 3.64
N PRO A 149 20.20 -0.80 4.53
CA PRO A 149 21.34 -1.50 5.12
C PRO A 149 20.97 -2.79 5.87
N ARG A 150 19.73 -2.90 6.36
CA ARG A 150 19.24 -4.08 7.09
C ARG A 150 18.93 -5.26 6.16
N VAL A 151 18.52 -4.97 4.92
CA VAL A 151 18.12 -6.00 3.94
C VAL A 151 19.20 -6.27 2.90
N LEU A 152 20.22 -5.42 2.81
CA LEU A 152 21.33 -5.58 1.85
C LEU A 152 22.06 -6.94 1.99
N PRO A 153 22.32 -7.48 3.19
CA PRO A 153 22.89 -8.82 3.32
C PRO A 153 21.99 -9.93 2.75
N LEU A 154 20.66 -9.77 2.83
CA LEU A 154 19.71 -10.72 2.26
C LEU A 154 19.77 -10.71 0.73
N TYR A 155 19.84 -9.50 0.15
CA TYR A 155 20.03 -9.32 -1.29
C TYR A 155 21.34 -9.95 -1.79
N GLN A 156 22.44 -9.73 -1.07
CA GLN A 156 23.75 -10.28 -1.42
C GLN A 156 23.79 -11.82 -1.36
N ALA A 157 23.01 -12.42 -0.46
CA ALA A 157 22.91 -13.87 -0.31
C ALA A 157 21.89 -14.53 -1.26
N ALA A 158 21.00 -13.75 -1.89
CA ALA A 158 19.95 -14.27 -2.75
C ALA A 158 20.50 -14.74 -4.11
N SER A 159 19.82 -15.73 -4.69
CA SER A 159 20.02 -16.07 -6.10
C SER A 159 19.43 -14.95 -6.95
N LYS A 160 20.22 -14.43 -7.89
CA LYS A 160 19.76 -13.35 -8.77
C LYS A 160 18.82 -13.93 -9.84
N PRO A 161 17.71 -13.24 -10.16
CA PRO A 161 16.79 -13.66 -11.21
C PRO A 161 17.42 -13.63 -12.61
#